data_AF-A0AAV8ZB05-F1
#
_entry.id   AF-A0AAV8ZB05-F1
#
_cell.length_a   1.000
_cell.length_b   1.000
_cell.length_c   1.000
_cell.angle_alpha   90.00
_cell.angle_beta   90.00
_cell.angle_gamma   90.00
#
_symmetry.space_group_name_H-M   'P 1'
#
loop_
_entity.id
_entity.type
_entity.pdbx_description
1 polymer ?
#
loop_
_entity_poly.entity_id
_entity_poly.type
_entity_poly.pdbx_seq_one_letter_code
_entity_poly.pdbx_strand_id
1 'polypeptide(L)'
;MTAHVLQLITNFYNSVPLSIIDEDNQLYTLRQNLAVTLACRVGHSGCAQHTLEVFEDYKVNGTNPPKNLRSVVLCNAIRHTNASDDWTFLWQQYLNNNVSSERSTLLSALACSTDTDLLREYLILSVSNTSGIRSGDTTTVFSNVASNHIGAEVALQFLIANHTAILAKVESLTALAASGEIDSQLNSTLASAVTTAQRNLNWIALYRDDLYEYYGLEDEEETTSTSTTTTTTTTTTTTTTTTTTTPAPVTTTPTPETTTLGAAAFTSSLFLTLALAFVAKCLVN
;
A
#
# COMPACT_ATOMS: atom_id res chain seq x y z
N MET A 1 -9.47 11.58 -15.17
CA MET A 1 -8.74 11.09 -16.36
C MET A 1 -9.49 11.55 -17.61
N THR A 2 -8.81 12.08 -18.63
CA THR A 2 -9.48 12.60 -19.84
C THR A 2 -9.90 11.45 -20.77
N ALA A 3 -10.99 11.62 -21.53
CA ALA A 3 -11.52 10.60 -22.44
C ALA A 3 -10.48 10.14 -23.48
N HIS A 4 -9.59 11.04 -23.90
CA HIS A 4 -8.50 10.74 -24.84
C HIS A 4 -7.50 9.69 -24.29
N VAL A 5 -7.11 9.81 -23.02
CA VAL A 5 -6.17 8.86 -22.39
C VAL A 5 -6.79 7.47 -22.29
N LEU A 6 -8.08 7.40 -21.94
CA LEU A 6 -8.80 6.12 -21.88
C LEU A 6 -8.86 5.43 -23.26
N GLN A 7 -9.08 6.20 -24.33
CA GLN A 7 -9.09 5.67 -25.69
C GLN A 7 -7.72 5.10 -26.11
N LEU A 8 -6.62 5.80 -25.78
CA LEU A 8 -5.27 5.32 -26.05
C LEU A 8 -4.96 4.01 -25.31
N ILE A 9 -5.33 3.93 -24.03
CA ILE A 9 -5.17 2.71 -23.23
C ILE A 9 -6.00 1.56 -23.80
N THR A 10 -7.24 1.83 -24.21
CA THR A 10 -8.13 0.85 -24.84
C THR A 10 -7.53 0.28 -26.13
N ASN A 11 -7.03 1.16 -27.01
CA ASN A 11 -6.38 0.73 -28.25
C ASN A 11 -5.12 -0.09 -27.97
N PHE A 12 -4.35 0.28 -26.94
CA PHE A 12 -3.16 -0.46 -26.55
C PHE A 12 -3.51 -1.84 -25.99
N TYR A 13 -4.49 -1.94 -25.09
CA TYR A 13 -5.00 -3.21 -24.57
C TYR A 13 -5.47 -4.15 -25.68
N ASN A 14 -6.28 -3.64 -26.62
CA ASN A 14 -6.79 -4.44 -27.73
C ASN A 14 -5.71 -4.91 -28.71
N SER A 15 -4.54 -4.25 -28.73
CA SER A 15 -3.42 -4.65 -29.59
C SER A 15 -2.65 -5.89 -29.10
N VAL A 16 -2.87 -6.31 -27.85
CA VAL A 16 -2.20 -7.44 -27.19
C VAL A 16 -3.21 -8.18 -26.29
N PRO A 17 -4.22 -8.87 -26.87
CA PRO A 17 -5.30 -9.48 -26.10
C PRO A 17 -4.78 -10.59 -25.18
N LEU A 18 -5.32 -10.67 -23.96
CA LEU A 18 -4.97 -11.68 -22.94
C LEU A 18 -5.21 -13.14 -23.40
N SER A 19 -6.07 -13.35 -24.39
CA SER A 19 -6.38 -14.67 -24.95
C SER A 19 -5.30 -15.23 -25.88
N ILE A 20 -4.34 -14.41 -26.30
CA ILE A 20 -3.23 -14.82 -27.16
C ILE A 20 -1.96 -14.86 -26.31
N ILE A 21 -1.41 -16.05 -26.14
CA ILE A 21 -0.17 -16.28 -25.40
C ILE A 21 0.94 -16.61 -26.39
N ASP A 22 2.01 -15.82 -26.35
CA ASP A 22 3.21 -16.01 -27.16
C ASP A 22 4.42 -16.12 -26.22
N GLU A 23 4.69 -17.34 -25.76
CA GLU A 23 5.75 -17.61 -24.76
C GLU A 23 7.15 -17.42 -25.33
N ASP A 24 7.31 -17.54 -26.65
CA ASP A 24 8.59 -17.40 -27.34
C ASP A 24 8.93 -15.93 -27.63
N ASN A 25 7.93 -15.05 -27.68
CA ASN A 25 8.12 -13.62 -27.91
C ASN A 25 8.06 -12.82 -26.60
N GLN A 26 9.23 -12.67 -25.96
CA GLN A 26 9.36 -11.91 -24.72
C GLN A 26 8.87 -10.46 -24.85
N LEU A 27 9.11 -9.80 -26.00
CA LEU A 27 8.68 -8.41 -26.20
C LEU A 27 7.16 -8.30 -26.28
N TYR A 28 6.49 -9.24 -26.94
CA TYR A 28 5.03 -9.31 -26.98
C TYR A 28 4.45 -9.51 -25.58
N THR A 29 5.00 -10.46 -24.83
CA THR A 29 4.55 -10.76 -23.46
C THR A 29 4.75 -9.56 -22.51
N LEU A 30 5.88 -8.85 -22.60
CA LEU A 30 6.11 -7.63 -21.81
C LEU A 30 5.12 -6.52 -22.17
N ARG A 31 4.84 -6.35 -23.47
CA ARG A 31 3.83 -5.40 -23.95
C ARG A 31 2.44 -5.74 -23.42
N GLN A 32 2.08 -7.01 -23.43
CA GLN A 32 0.82 -7.52 -22.88
C GLN A 32 0.71 -7.24 -21.38
N ASN A 33 1.76 -7.53 -20.60
CA ASN A 33 1.80 -7.24 -19.18
C ASN A 33 1.57 -5.75 -18.88
N LEU A 34 2.25 -4.86 -19.61
CA LEU A 34 2.05 -3.42 -19.48
C LEU A 34 0.63 -2.98 -19.86
N ALA A 35 0.10 -3.51 -20.97
CA ALA A 35 -1.23 -3.16 -21.45
C ALA A 35 -2.33 -3.56 -20.46
N VAL A 36 -2.26 -4.78 -19.92
CA VAL A 36 -3.18 -5.28 -18.89
C VAL A 36 -3.06 -4.44 -17.62
N THR A 37 -1.83 -4.18 -17.16
CA THR A 37 -1.59 -3.37 -15.97
C THR A 37 -2.25 -1.99 -16.10
N LEU A 38 -2.03 -1.29 -17.20
CA LEU A 38 -2.59 0.05 -17.42
C LEU A 38 -4.11 0.02 -17.56
N ALA A 39 -4.63 -0.88 -18.39
CA ALA A 39 -6.07 -0.98 -18.65
C ALA A 39 -6.87 -1.34 -17.40
N CYS A 40 -6.43 -2.36 -16.66
CA CYS A 40 -7.12 -2.77 -15.45
C CYS A 40 -6.99 -1.72 -14.33
N ARG A 41 -5.85 -1.01 -14.22
CA ARG A 41 -5.67 0.04 -13.21
C ARG A 41 -6.61 1.22 -13.42
N VAL A 42 -6.99 1.51 -14.66
CA VAL A 42 -7.97 2.57 -14.98
C VAL A 42 -9.42 2.08 -15.04
N GLY A 43 -9.68 0.83 -14.65
CA GLY A 43 -11.03 0.26 -14.61
C GLY A 43 -11.60 -0.09 -15.99
N HIS A 44 -10.76 -0.39 -16.99
CA HIS A 44 -11.23 -0.86 -18.29
C HIS A 44 -12.00 -2.19 -18.13
N SER A 45 -13.29 -2.19 -18.48
CA SER A 45 -14.21 -3.32 -18.23
C SER A 45 -13.73 -4.63 -18.85
N GLY A 46 -13.28 -4.60 -20.10
CA GLY A 46 -12.77 -5.80 -20.78
C GLY A 46 -11.46 -6.32 -20.19
N CYS A 47 -10.69 -5.49 -19.46
CA CYS A 47 -9.51 -5.96 -18.74
C CYS A 47 -9.92 -6.65 -17.44
N ALA A 48 -10.77 -5.99 -16.64
CA ALA A 48 -11.31 -6.54 -15.41
C ALA A 48 -11.99 -7.90 -15.64
N GLN A 49 -12.90 -7.96 -16.62
CA GLN A 49 -13.62 -9.18 -16.97
C GLN A 49 -12.68 -10.31 -17.38
N HIS A 50 -11.77 -10.09 -18.33
CA HIS A 50 -10.84 -11.15 -18.75
C HIS A 50 -9.93 -11.64 -17.60
N THR A 51 -9.46 -10.75 -16.73
CA THR A 51 -8.66 -11.18 -15.58
C THR A 51 -9.45 -12.00 -14.57
N LEU A 52 -10.74 -11.69 -14.37
CA LEU A 52 -11.64 -12.48 -13.55
C LEU A 52 -11.96 -13.84 -14.18
N GLU A 53 -12.17 -13.90 -15.49
CA GLU A 53 -12.41 -15.16 -16.21
C GLU A 53 -11.21 -16.11 -16.11
N VAL A 54 -9.98 -15.61 -16.29
CA VAL A 54 -8.76 -16.42 -16.12
C VAL A 54 -8.58 -16.85 -14.66
N PHE A 55 -8.93 -16.01 -13.70
CA PHE A 55 -8.89 -16.36 -12.28
C PHE A 55 -9.93 -17.41 -11.90
N GLU A 56 -11.14 -17.32 -12.46
CA GLU A 56 -12.20 -18.31 -12.24
C GLU A 56 -11.80 -19.68 -12.82
N ASP A 57 -11.19 -19.72 -14.00
CA ASP A 57 -10.65 -20.95 -14.58
C ASP A 57 -9.56 -21.56 -13.68
N TYR A 58 -8.70 -20.73 -13.09
CA TYR A 58 -7.72 -21.17 -12.10
C TYR A 58 -8.37 -21.77 -10.85
N LYS A 59 -9.43 -21.14 -10.33
CA LYS A 59 -10.13 -21.58 -9.12
C LYS A 59 -10.92 -22.88 -9.34
N VAL A 60 -11.62 -23.00 -10.46
CA VAL A 60 -12.52 -24.13 -10.75
C VAL A 60 -11.77 -25.32 -11.34
N ASN A 61 -10.90 -25.09 -12.32
CA ASN A 61 -10.24 -26.16 -13.08
C ASN A 61 -8.79 -26.40 -12.65
N GLY A 62 -8.21 -25.53 -11.82
CA GLY A 62 -6.80 -25.61 -11.42
C GLY A 62 -5.83 -25.17 -12.52
N THR A 63 -6.33 -24.57 -13.60
CA THR A 63 -5.51 -24.07 -14.71
C THR A 63 -4.75 -22.84 -14.26
N ASN A 64 -3.44 -22.97 -14.02
CA ASN A 64 -2.64 -21.82 -13.61
C ASN A 64 -2.61 -20.73 -14.70
N PRO A 65 -2.71 -19.44 -14.34
CA PRO A 65 -2.50 -18.38 -15.31
C PRO A 65 -1.13 -18.48 -15.98
N PRO A 66 -0.99 -18.04 -17.24
CA PRO A 66 0.28 -18.10 -17.98
C PRO A 66 1.42 -17.50 -17.17
N LYS A 67 2.56 -18.21 -17.09
CA LYS A 67 3.63 -17.91 -16.11
C LYS A 67 4.08 -16.45 -16.14
N ASN A 68 4.26 -15.88 -17.33
CA ASN A 68 4.75 -14.50 -17.49
C ASN A 68 3.67 -13.43 -17.28
N LEU A 69 2.40 -13.82 -17.22
CA LEU A 69 1.25 -12.93 -16.97
C LEU A 69 0.62 -13.17 -15.59
N ARG A 70 1.04 -14.21 -14.87
CA ARG A 70 0.40 -14.64 -13.63
C ARG A 70 0.28 -13.53 -12.61
N SER A 71 1.37 -12.79 -12.38
CA SER A 71 1.36 -11.68 -11.42
C SER A 71 0.33 -10.60 -11.79
N VAL A 72 0.29 -10.18 -13.06
CA VAL A 72 -0.64 -9.13 -13.50
C VAL A 72 -2.09 -9.62 -13.52
N VAL A 73 -2.33 -10.88 -13.91
CA VAL A 73 -3.68 -11.46 -13.92
C VAL A 73 -4.22 -11.59 -12.50
N LEU A 74 -3.46 -12.22 -11.59
CA LEU A 74 -3.91 -12.44 -10.21
C LEU A 74 -4.13 -11.12 -9.46
N CYS A 75 -3.21 -10.16 -9.57
CA CYS A 75 -3.37 -8.85 -8.95
C CYS A 75 -4.64 -8.13 -9.42
N ASN A 76 -4.93 -8.16 -10.73
CA ASN A 76 -6.10 -7.47 -11.26
C ASN A 76 -7.41 -8.24 -11.01
N ALA A 77 -7.38 -9.57 -10.95
CA ALA A 77 -8.51 -10.36 -10.50
C ALA A 77 -8.90 -9.99 -9.06
N ILE A 78 -7.93 -9.98 -8.13
CA ILE A 78 -8.17 -9.57 -6.74
C ILE A 78 -8.60 -8.10 -6.62
N ARG A 79 -8.12 -7.22 -7.50
CA ARG A 79 -8.53 -5.81 -7.53
C ARG A 79 -9.99 -5.61 -7.93
N HIS A 80 -10.51 -6.44 -8.84
CA HIS A 80 -11.81 -6.24 -9.48
C HIS A 80 -12.87 -7.23 -9.02
N THR A 81 -12.51 -8.23 -8.22
CA THR A 81 -13.48 -9.18 -7.67
C THR A 81 -14.36 -8.51 -6.63
N ASN A 82 -15.62 -8.95 -6.59
CA ASN A 82 -16.58 -8.62 -5.53
C ASN A 82 -16.75 -9.78 -4.54
N ALA A 83 -16.03 -10.89 -4.72
CA ALA A 83 -16.14 -12.08 -3.88
C ALA A 83 -14.98 -12.14 -2.88
N SER A 84 -15.29 -11.99 -1.58
CA SER A 84 -14.31 -12.13 -0.50
C SER A 84 -13.59 -13.48 -0.51
N ASP A 85 -14.27 -14.52 -0.99
CA ASP A 85 -13.73 -15.88 -1.08
C ASP A 85 -12.58 -16.02 -2.08
N ASP A 86 -12.47 -15.11 -3.06
CA ASP A 86 -11.37 -15.12 -4.04
C ASP A 86 -10.03 -14.80 -3.36
N TRP A 87 -10.04 -13.86 -2.41
CA TRP A 87 -8.86 -13.55 -1.62
C TRP A 87 -8.49 -14.74 -0.72
N THR A 88 -9.48 -15.32 -0.04
CA THR A 88 -9.28 -16.51 0.81
C THR A 88 -8.72 -17.68 0.02
N PHE A 89 -9.24 -17.93 -1.18
CA PHE A 89 -8.71 -18.95 -2.08
C PHE A 89 -7.23 -18.70 -2.37
N LEU A 90 -6.86 -17.48 -2.77
CA LEU A 90 -5.49 -17.15 -3.11
C LEU A 90 -4.54 -17.19 -1.90
N TRP A 91 -5.04 -16.85 -0.71
CA TRP A 91 -4.35 -17.03 0.56
C TRP A 91 -4.07 -18.51 0.85
N GLN A 92 -5.05 -19.40 0.62
CA GLN A 92 -4.82 -20.85 0.75
C GLN A 92 -3.80 -21.36 -0.27
N GLN A 93 -3.82 -20.84 -1.51
CA GLN A 93 -2.78 -21.17 -2.48
C GLN A 93 -1.39 -20.74 -1.99
N TYR A 94 -1.28 -19.58 -1.33
CA TYR A 94 -0.01 -19.15 -0.74
C TYR A 94 0.49 -20.10 0.35
N LEU A 95 -0.37 -20.49 1.28
CA LEU A 95 -0.01 -21.38 2.39
C LEU A 95 0.42 -22.78 1.90
N ASN A 96 -0.20 -23.28 0.84
CA ASN A 96 0.07 -24.59 0.27
C ASN A 96 1.24 -24.63 -0.72
N ASN A 97 1.81 -23.48 -1.10
CA ASN A 97 2.87 -23.39 -2.10
C ASN A 97 4.26 -23.34 -1.46
N ASN A 98 5.19 -24.15 -1.98
CA ASN A 98 6.58 -24.22 -1.50
C ASN A 98 7.58 -23.51 -2.42
N VAL A 99 7.14 -23.02 -3.57
CA VAL A 99 7.98 -22.33 -4.56
C VAL A 99 8.05 -20.85 -4.21
N SER A 100 9.26 -20.37 -3.88
CA SER A 100 9.44 -19.00 -3.41
C SER A 100 8.94 -17.93 -4.39
N SER A 101 9.16 -18.11 -5.70
CA SER A 101 8.70 -17.16 -6.73
C SER A 101 7.17 -17.11 -6.84
N GLU A 102 6.50 -18.25 -6.69
CA GLU A 102 5.04 -18.30 -6.68
C GLU A 102 4.49 -17.64 -5.42
N ARG A 103 5.07 -17.93 -4.26
CA ARG A 103 4.70 -17.27 -2.99
C ARG A 103 4.80 -15.75 -3.09
N SER A 104 5.89 -15.21 -3.64
CA SER A 104 6.04 -13.76 -3.85
C SER A 104 4.99 -13.20 -4.80
N THR A 105 4.63 -13.96 -5.85
CA THR A 105 3.57 -13.57 -6.79
C THR A 105 2.21 -13.50 -6.09
N LEU A 106 1.89 -14.51 -5.27
CA LEU A 106 0.64 -14.59 -4.52
C LEU A 106 0.52 -13.46 -3.48
N LEU A 107 1.58 -13.21 -2.69
CA LEU A 107 1.61 -12.09 -1.74
C LEU A 107 1.40 -10.74 -2.44
N SER A 108 2.02 -10.55 -3.61
CA SER A 108 1.86 -9.32 -4.38
C SER A 108 0.43 -9.16 -4.91
N ALA A 109 -0.21 -10.24 -5.33
CA ALA A 109 -1.59 -10.23 -5.80
C ALA A 109 -2.61 -9.94 -4.69
N LEU A 110 -2.43 -10.54 -3.50
CA LEU A 110 -3.30 -10.32 -2.33
C LEU A 110 -3.34 -8.85 -1.89
N ALA A 111 -2.22 -8.12 -2.03
CA ALA A 111 -2.14 -6.69 -1.73
C ALA A 111 -2.89 -5.78 -2.74
N CYS A 112 -3.32 -6.32 -3.88
CA CYS A 112 -4.05 -5.57 -4.90
C CYS A 112 -5.54 -5.40 -4.58
N SER A 113 -6.04 -5.99 -3.49
CA SER A 113 -7.41 -5.85 -3.02
C SER A 113 -7.80 -4.37 -2.88
N THR A 114 -9.07 -4.05 -3.13
CA THR A 114 -9.63 -2.72 -2.87
C THR A 114 -10.41 -2.67 -1.56
N ASP A 115 -10.56 -3.81 -0.86
CA ASP A 115 -11.19 -3.90 0.45
C ASP A 115 -10.19 -3.47 1.54
N THR A 116 -10.49 -2.35 2.19
CA THR A 116 -9.62 -1.75 3.22
C THR A 116 -9.51 -2.59 4.49
N ASP A 117 -10.59 -3.29 4.87
CA ASP A 117 -10.61 -4.11 6.08
C ASP A 117 -9.75 -5.35 5.89
N LEU A 118 -9.87 -5.96 4.72
CA LEU A 118 -9.04 -7.08 4.31
C LEU A 118 -7.56 -6.68 4.18
N LEU A 119 -7.25 -5.49 3.65
CA LEU A 119 -5.87 -4.99 3.63
C LEU A 119 -5.31 -4.75 5.04
N ARG A 120 -6.15 -4.28 5.98
CA ARG A 120 -5.76 -4.11 7.39
C ARG A 120 -5.47 -5.45 8.05
N GLU A 121 -6.35 -6.44 7.87
CA GLU A 121 -6.12 -7.81 8.34
C GLU A 121 -4.85 -8.41 7.73
N TYR A 122 -4.62 -8.18 6.43
CA TYR A 122 -3.43 -8.67 5.76
C TYR A 122 -2.12 -8.08 6.31
N LEU A 123 -2.12 -6.79 6.69
CA LEU A 123 -0.98 -6.19 7.39
C LEU A 123 -0.77 -6.79 8.78
N ILE A 124 -1.83 -7.08 9.53
CA ILE A 124 -1.75 -7.78 10.82
C ILE A 124 -1.16 -9.19 10.65
N LEU A 125 -1.62 -9.94 9.64
CA LEU A 125 -1.06 -11.25 9.30
C LEU A 125 0.43 -11.15 8.98
N SER A 126 0.87 -10.09 8.29
CA SER A 126 2.26 -9.92 7.88
C SER A 126 3.25 -9.82 9.04
N VAL A 127 2.80 -9.35 10.22
CA VAL A 127 3.62 -9.19 11.42
C VAL A 127 3.39 -10.28 12.47
N SER A 128 2.43 -11.18 12.21
CA SER A 128 2.13 -12.32 13.07
C SER A 128 3.07 -13.49 12.80
N ASN A 129 3.62 -14.07 13.86
CA ASN A 129 4.51 -15.23 13.76
C ASN A 129 3.78 -16.53 13.39
N THR A 130 2.45 -16.55 13.45
CA THR A 130 1.63 -17.75 13.19
C THR A 130 0.90 -17.70 11.85
N SER A 131 1.05 -16.63 11.06
CA SER A 131 0.34 -16.46 9.79
C SER A 131 0.89 -17.32 8.65
N GLY A 132 2.09 -17.87 8.80
CA GLY A 132 2.81 -18.56 7.72
C GLY A 132 3.59 -17.62 6.79
N ILE A 133 3.49 -16.30 6.97
CA ILE A 133 4.33 -15.32 6.27
C ILE A 133 5.75 -15.40 6.81
N ARG A 134 6.72 -15.49 5.91
CA ARG A 134 8.15 -15.48 6.28
C ARG A 134 8.53 -14.08 6.72
N SER A 135 9.43 -14.02 7.69
CA SER A 135 10.02 -12.78 8.18
C SER A 135 10.52 -11.82 7.09
N GLY A 136 11.18 -12.36 6.07
CA GLY A 136 11.68 -11.58 4.93
C GLY A 136 10.56 -11.01 4.04
N ASP A 137 9.39 -11.64 4.04
CA ASP A 137 8.26 -11.30 3.17
C ASP A 137 7.37 -10.20 3.79
N THR A 138 7.38 -10.01 5.12
CA THR A 138 6.60 -8.95 5.82
C THR A 138 6.77 -7.58 5.17
N THR A 139 8.01 -7.27 4.78
CA THR A 139 8.38 -6.00 4.16
C THR A 139 7.79 -5.83 2.76
N THR A 140 7.76 -6.92 2.01
CA THR A 140 7.20 -6.99 0.67
C THR A 140 5.68 -6.81 0.75
N VAL A 141 5.03 -7.44 1.73
CA VAL A 141 3.60 -7.27 1.99
C VAL A 141 3.28 -5.80 2.28
N PHE A 142 3.97 -5.18 3.24
CA PHE A 142 3.75 -3.77 3.57
C PHE A 142 3.95 -2.87 2.34
N SER A 143 5.04 -3.07 1.59
CA SER A 143 5.36 -2.26 0.40
C SER A 143 4.32 -2.40 -0.71
N ASN A 144 3.80 -3.60 -0.92
CA ASN A 144 2.76 -3.86 -1.92
C ASN A 144 1.43 -3.22 -1.51
N VAL A 145 1.05 -3.31 -0.24
CA VAL A 145 -0.16 -2.64 0.29
C VAL A 145 0.00 -1.13 0.19
N ALA A 146 1.15 -0.58 0.58
CA ALA A 146 1.40 0.87 0.51
C ALA A 146 1.46 1.41 -0.93
N SER A 147 1.80 0.57 -1.91
CA SER A 147 1.82 0.92 -3.34
C SER A 147 0.42 0.85 -3.99
N ASN A 148 -0.55 0.28 -3.29
CA ASN A 148 -1.95 0.29 -3.70
C ASN A 148 -2.56 1.65 -3.37
N HIS A 149 -3.24 2.28 -4.34
CA HIS A 149 -3.87 3.59 -4.16
C HIS A 149 -4.85 3.68 -2.97
N ILE A 150 -5.52 2.58 -2.62
CA ILE A 150 -6.41 2.49 -1.45
C ILE A 150 -5.61 2.01 -0.22
N GLY A 151 -4.67 1.08 -0.43
CA GLY A 151 -3.85 0.52 0.64
C GLY A 151 -2.79 1.46 1.21
N ALA A 152 -2.43 2.54 0.51
CA ALA A 152 -1.49 3.55 0.98
C ALA A 152 -1.92 4.15 2.32
N GLU A 153 -3.21 4.50 2.42
CA GLU A 153 -3.82 5.04 3.63
C GLU A 153 -3.87 3.98 4.74
N VAL A 154 -4.30 2.76 4.41
CA VAL A 154 -4.34 1.63 5.36
C VAL A 154 -2.95 1.32 5.92
N ALA A 155 -1.92 1.33 5.08
CA ALA A 155 -0.53 1.10 5.49
C ALA A 155 0.00 2.23 6.38
N LEU A 156 -0.36 3.49 6.08
CA LEU A 156 -0.01 4.64 6.91
C LEU A 156 -0.65 4.52 8.30
N GLN A 157 -1.96 4.26 8.37
CA GLN A 157 -2.67 4.06 9.63
C GLN A 157 -2.07 2.91 10.45
N PHE A 158 -1.79 1.78 9.79
CA PHE A 158 -1.14 0.65 10.45
C PHE A 158 0.22 1.04 11.05
N LEU A 159 1.01 1.83 10.33
CA LEU A 159 2.30 2.30 10.80
C LEU A 159 2.16 3.25 12.00
N ILE A 160 1.23 4.20 11.94
CA ILE A 160 1.00 5.15 13.02
C ILE A 160 0.51 4.41 14.29
N ALA A 161 -0.43 3.49 14.14
CA ALA A 161 -0.96 2.70 15.26
C ALA A 161 0.11 1.83 15.94
N ASN A 162 1.10 1.34 15.18
CA ASN A 162 2.10 0.39 15.68
C ASN A 162 3.49 1.02 15.94
N HIS A 163 3.65 2.33 15.76
CA HIS A 163 4.95 2.99 15.85
C HIS A 163 5.68 2.78 17.20
N THR A 164 4.97 2.70 18.34
CA THR A 164 5.56 2.46 19.67
C THR A 164 6.16 1.06 19.79
N ALA A 165 5.44 0.05 19.30
CA ALA A 165 5.94 -1.33 19.27
C ALA A 165 7.15 -1.47 18.34
N ILE A 166 7.15 -0.74 17.22
CA ILE A 166 8.29 -0.65 16.30
C ILE A 166 9.49 0.02 17.00
N LEU A 167 9.28 1.13 17.72
CA LEU A 167 10.29 1.83 18.52
C LEU A 167 10.98 0.91 19.52
N ALA A 168 10.19 0.26 20.38
CA ALA A 168 10.70 -0.65 21.41
C ALA A 168 11.57 -1.76 20.79
N LYS A 169 11.19 -2.24 19.60
CA LYS A 169 11.96 -3.27 18.91
C LYS A 169 13.28 -2.74 18.36
N VAL A 170 13.28 -1.54 17.78
CA VAL A 170 14.50 -0.87 17.28
C VAL A 170 15.49 -0.63 18.41
N GLU A 171 15.03 -0.20 19.58
CA GLU A 171 15.87 -0.03 20.77
C GLU A 171 16.53 -1.33 21.20
N SER A 172 15.75 -2.42 21.30
CA SER A 172 16.25 -3.76 21.63
C SER A 172 17.34 -4.24 20.66
N LEU A 173 17.15 -3.98 19.37
CA LEU A 173 18.10 -4.37 18.33
C LEU A 173 19.36 -3.53 18.34
N THR A 174 19.23 -2.24 18.66
CA THR A 174 20.37 -1.34 18.85
C THR A 174 21.24 -1.80 20.01
N ALA A 175 20.61 -2.21 21.12
CA ALA A 175 21.32 -2.75 22.28
C ALA A 175 22.06 -4.06 21.94
N LEU A 176 21.44 -4.95 21.15
CA LEU A 176 22.06 -6.18 20.69
C LEU A 176 23.22 -5.92 19.72
N ALA A 177 23.09 -4.96 18.79
CA ALA A 177 24.19 -4.57 17.92
C ALA A 177 25.40 -4.04 18.71
N ALA A 178 25.13 -3.30 19.79
CA ALA A 178 26.15 -2.74 20.66
C ALA A 178 26.81 -3.77 21.60
N SER A 179 26.19 -4.94 21.83
CA SER A 179 26.75 -5.96 22.72
C SER A 179 27.97 -6.70 22.14
N GLY A 180 28.19 -6.59 20.82
CA GLY A 180 29.29 -7.28 20.13
C GLY A 180 29.08 -8.79 19.97
N GLU A 181 27.86 -9.28 20.23
CA GLU A 181 27.50 -10.71 20.23
C GLU A 181 27.13 -11.26 18.84
N ILE A 182 27.29 -10.44 17.80
CA ILE A 182 26.85 -10.74 16.43
C ILE A 182 28.04 -10.70 15.45
N ASP A 183 28.02 -11.60 14.45
CA ASP A 183 29.01 -11.62 13.35
C ASP A 183 29.13 -10.28 12.60
N SER A 184 30.33 -9.98 12.10
CA SER A 184 30.65 -8.73 11.41
C SER A 184 29.75 -8.39 10.20
N GLN A 185 29.32 -9.38 9.40
CA GLN A 185 28.43 -9.14 8.26
C GLN A 185 27.00 -8.86 8.70
N LEU A 186 26.58 -9.49 9.80
CA LEU A 186 25.26 -9.29 10.36
C LEU A 186 25.19 -7.96 11.13
N ASN A 187 26.30 -7.50 11.72
CA ASN A 187 26.40 -6.22 12.40
C ASN A 187 26.19 -5.01 11.45
N SER A 188 26.78 -5.03 10.24
CA SER A 188 26.60 -3.95 9.26
C SER A 188 25.17 -3.89 8.70
N THR A 189 24.56 -5.06 8.50
CA THR A 189 23.15 -5.19 8.08
C THR A 189 22.21 -4.68 9.18
N LEU A 190 22.47 -5.05 10.43
CA LEU A 190 21.70 -4.61 11.59
C LEU A 190 21.82 -3.10 11.83
N ALA A 191 23.04 -2.54 11.74
CA ALA A 191 23.26 -1.10 11.88
C ALA A 191 22.53 -0.28 10.81
N SER A 192 22.52 -0.78 9.57
CA SER A 192 21.77 -0.17 8.46
C SER A 192 20.27 -0.21 8.73
N ALA A 193 19.75 -1.34 9.24
CA ALA A 193 18.35 -1.50 9.60
C ALA A 193 17.92 -0.55 10.73
N VAL A 194 18.70 -0.46 11.80
CA VAL A 194 18.44 0.40 12.96
C VAL A 194 18.44 1.88 12.57
N THR A 195 19.49 2.34 11.88
CA THR A 195 19.61 3.75 11.44
C THR A 195 18.40 4.17 10.59
N THR A 196 17.95 3.22 9.79
CA THR A 196 16.84 3.41 8.87
C THR A 196 15.51 3.46 9.61
N ALA A 197 15.28 2.53 10.53
CA ALA A 197 14.09 2.52 11.37
C ALA A 197 13.99 3.81 12.19
N GLN A 198 15.10 4.26 12.77
CA GLN A 198 15.17 5.52 13.51
C GLN A 198 14.76 6.71 12.64
N ARG A 199 15.16 6.73 11.36
CA ARG A 199 14.76 7.79 10.42
C ARG A 199 13.25 7.79 10.19
N ASN A 200 12.65 6.63 9.98
CA ASN A 200 11.20 6.53 9.76
C ASN A 200 10.42 6.93 11.03
N LEU A 201 10.93 6.54 12.20
CA LEU A 201 10.31 6.87 13.49
C LEU A 201 10.38 8.36 13.79
N ASN A 202 11.54 8.99 13.56
CA ASN A 202 11.67 10.45 13.66
C ASN A 202 10.73 11.15 12.68
N TRP A 203 10.56 10.61 11.47
CA TRP A 203 9.62 11.15 10.50
C TRP A 203 8.17 11.08 11.00
N ILE A 204 7.72 9.92 11.50
CA ILE A 204 6.38 9.78 12.09
C ILE A 204 6.19 10.75 13.25
N ALA A 205 7.18 10.88 14.14
CA ALA A 205 7.09 11.81 15.28
C ALA A 205 6.95 13.28 14.85
N LEU A 206 7.45 13.63 13.66
CA LEU A 206 7.37 15.00 13.13
C LEU A 206 6.09 15.27 12.34
N TYR A 207 5.60 14.30 11.58
CA TYR A 207 4.53 14.52 10.60
C TYR A 207 3.21 13.84 10.95
N ARG A 208 3.15 13.07 12.06
CA ARG A 208 1.92 12.38 12.48
C ARG A 208 0.72 13.32 12.52
N ASP A 209 0.80 14.37 13.32
CA ASP A 209 -0.36 15.22 13.62
C ASP A 209 -0.82 15.95 12.35
N ASP A 210 0.14 16.43 11.55
CA ASP A 210 -0.12 17.03 10.23
C ASP A 210 -0.83 16.05 9.27
N LEU A 211 -0.49 14.76 9.31
CA LEU A 211 -1.13 13.73 8.50
C LEU A 211 -2.55 13.43 9.01
N TYR A 212 -2.76 13.34 10.32
CA TYR A 212 -4.10 13.20 10.89
C TYR A 212 -5.00 14.37 10.47
N GLU A 213 -4.49 15.59 10.54
CA GLU A 213 -5.21 16.79 10.10
C GLU A 213 -5.48 16.77 8.59
N TYR A 214 -4.47 16.49 7.76
CA TYR A 214 -4.60 16.50 6.30
C TYR A 214 -5.57 15.42 5.78
N TYR A 215 -5.53 14.22 6.36
CA TYR A 215 -6.38 13.09 5.97
C TYR A 215 -7.71 13.03 6.72
N GLY A 216 -7.92 13.91 7.72
CA GLY A 216 -9.14 13.94 8.53
C GLY A 216 -9.34 12.66 9.34
N LEU A 217 -8.24 12.06 9.81
CA LEU A 217 -8.26 10.84 10.60
C LEU A 217 -8.49 11.22 12.07
N GLU A 218 -9.34 10.48 12.76
CA GLU A 218 -9.51 10.63 14.21
C GLU A 218 -8.49 9.75 14.93
N ASP A 219 -7.93 10.23 16.03
CA ASP A 219 -7.20 9.36 16.95
C ASP A 219 -8.20 8.34 17.51
N GLU A 220 -8.04 7.06 17.18
CA GLU A 220 -8.62 6.00 18.00
C GLU A 220 -7.84 5.94 19.31
N GLU A 221 -8.09 6.91 20.19
CA GLU A 221 -7.73 6.78 21.60
C GLU A 221 -8.46 5.54 22.15
N GLU A 222 -7.73 4.65 22.82
CA GLU A 222 -8.32 3.68 23.74
C GLU A 222 -9.15 4.43 24.78
N THR A 223 -10.46 4.58 24.53
CA THR A 223 -11.37 5.26 25.44
C THR A 223 -11.52 4.43 26.71
N THR A 224 -10.75 4.77 27.73
CA THR A 224 -11.09 4.45 29.11
C THR A 224 -12.27 5.34 29.50
N SER A 225 -13.48 4.79 29.45
CA SER A 225 -14.72 5.49 29.80
C SER A 225 -14.62 6.16 31.17
N THR A 226 -14.61 7.50 31.20
CA THR A 226 -15.06 8.27 32.36
C THR A 226 -16.12 9.25 31.90
N SER A 227 -17.36 8.88 32.20
CA SER A 227 -18.56 9.68 31.97
C SER A 227 -18.48 10.97 32.80
N THR A 228 -18.53 12.14 32.16
CA THR A 228 -18.87 13.39 32.86
C THR A 228 -19.92 14.14 32.05
N THR A 229 -21.13 14.14 32.61
CA THR A 229 -22.29 14.94 32.23
C THR A 229 -21.94 16.43 32.20
N THR A 230 -22.22 17.14 31.10
CA THR A 230 -22.29 18.61 31.13
C THR A 230 -23.52 19.12 30.37
N THR A 231 -24.24 19.96 31.10
CA THR A 231 -25.56 20.55 30.85
C THR A 231 -25.58 21.51 29.65
N THR A 232 -26.55 21.31 28.77
CA THR A 232 -26.92 22.22 27.67
C THR A 232 -27.38 23.57 28.23
N THR A 233 -26.73 24.66 27.82
CA THR A 233 -27.31 26.02 27.92
C THR A 233 -27.31 26.66 26.54
N THR A 234 -28.51 26.75 25.97
CA THR A 234 -28.86 27.47 24.74
C THR A 234 -28.63 28.97 24.95
N THR A 235 -27.91 29.65 24.05
CA THR A 235 -27.98 31.11 23.93
C THR A 235 -28.19 31.52 22.49
N THR A 236 -29.16 32.43 22.36
CA THR A 236 -29.90 32.86 21.18
C THR A 236 -29.12 33.78 20.25
N THR A 237 -29.38 33.60 18.96
CA THR A 237 -28.97 34.41 17.81
C THR A 237 -29.40 35.88 17.94
N THR A 238 -28.55 36.83 17.54
CA THR A 238 -29.01 38.15 17.11
C THR A 238 -28.25 38.57 15.86
N THR A 239 -29.00 38.65 14.76
CA THR A 239 -28.61 39.12 13.44
C THR A 239 -28.52 40.65 13.45
N THR A 240 -27.49 41.23 12.84
CA THR A 240 -27.52 42.64 12.42
C THR A 240 -26.88 42.77 11.04
N THR A 241 -27.69 43.27 10.12
CA THR A 241 -27.42 43.49 8.70
C THR A 241 -27.03 44.96 8.49
N THR A 242 -25.93 45.24 7.77
CA THR A 242 -25.84 46.50 6.99
C THR A 242 -24.82 46.42 5.85
N THR A 243 -25.38 46.45 4.63
CA THR A 243 -25.03 47.22 3.42
C THR A 243 -23.62 47.25 2.80
N THR A 244 -23.65 46.78 1.55
CA THR A 244 -22.83 46.96 0.34
C THR A 244 -22.24 48.34 0.06
N THR A 245 -20.99 48.37 -0.44
CA THR A 245 -20.52 49.29 -1.51
C THR A 245 -19.36 48.68 -2.30
N THR A 246 -19.45 48.69 -3.63
CA THR A 246 -18.39 48.38 -4.63
C THR A 246 -17.89 49.71 -5.22
N PRO A 247 -16.58 49.87 -5.55
CA PRO A 247 -16.18 49.77 -6.96
C PRO A 247 -14.74 49.24 -7.25
N ALA A 248 -14.66 48.46 -8.34
CA ALA A 248 -13.66 48.47 -9.44
C ALA A 248 -12.14 48.21 -9.19
N PRO A 249 -11.41 47.70 -10.22
CA PRO A 249 -10.25 46.82 -10.06
C PRO A 249 -8.90 47.56 -10.05
N VAL A 250 -7.92 47.00 -9.36
CA VAL A 250 -6.51 47.40 -9.45
C VAL A 250 -5.67 46.20 -9.88
N THR A 251 -5.08 46.34 -11.07
CA THR A 251 -4.07 45.45 -11.63
C THR A 251 -2.74 45.67 -10.93
N THR A 252 -2.21 44.65 -10.26
CA THR A 252 -0.79 44.55 -9.92
C THR A 252 -0.32 43.11 -10.08
N THR A 253 0.50 42.89 -11.11
CA THR A 253 1.41 41.74 -11.23
C THR A 253 2.46 41.82 -10.13
N PRO A 254 2.77 40.69 -9.46
CA PRO A 254 4.15 40.25 -9.45
C PRO A 254 4.31 38.75 -9.72
N THR A 255 5.31 38.47 -10.56
CA THR A 255 6.23 37.33 -10.60
C THR A 255 5.90 36.11 -9.71
N PRO A 256 5.76 34.89 -10.28
CA PRO A 256 5.84 33.67 -9.50
C PRO A 256 7.31 33.28 -9.27
N GLU A 257 7.70 33.29 -8.00
CA GLU A 257 8.87 32.58 -7.49
C GLU A 257 8.70 31.07 -7.70
N THR A 258 9.79 30.46 -8.15
CA THR A 258 9.97 29.04 -8.33
C THR A 258 9.87 28.30 -6.98
N THR A 259 8.76 27.60 -6.73
CA THR A 259 8.71 26.53 -5.73
C THR A 259 8.47 25.21 -6.44
N THR A 260 9.57 24.58 -6.85
CA THR A 260 9.58 23.19 -7.30
C THR A 260 9.39 22.29 -6.08
N LEU A 261 8.14 21.92 -5.78
CA LEU A 261 7.84 20.83 -4.87
C LEU A 261 8.15 19.52 -5.62
N GLY A 262 9.36 18.99 -5.39
CA GLY A 262 9.84 17.73 -5.95
C GLY A 262 9.11 16.53 -5.38
N ALA A 263 7.86 16.32 -5.80
CA ALA A 263 6.99 15.21 -5.37
C ALA A 263 7.38 13.84 -5.97
N ALA A 264 8.46 13.74 -6.75
CA ALA A 264 8.77 12.54 -7.53
C ALA A 264 9.96 11.71 -7.04
N ALA A 265 10.68 12.14 -5.99
CA ALA A 265 11.90 11.45 -5.53
C ALA A 265 11.79 10.71 -4.19
N PHE A 266 10.70 10.91 -3.43
CA PHE A 266 10.62 10.43 -2.03
C PHE A 266 9.95 9.07 -1.84
N THR A 267 9.29 8.52 -2.86
CA THR A 267 8.55 7.25 -2.75
C THR A 267 9.40 6.00 -2.93
N SER A 268 10.66 6.10 -3.36
CA SER A 268 11.53 4.92 -3.46
C SER A 268 12.37 4.69 -2.20
N SER A 269 12.72 5.75 -1.47
CA SER A 269 13.67 5.68 -0.36
C SER A 269 13.01 5.58 1.02
N LEU A 270 11.72 5.90 1.17
CA LEU A 270 10.98 5.72 2.42
C LEU A 270 10.30 4.33 2.51
N PHE A 271 10.03 3.74 1.35
CA PHE A 271 9.34 2.45 1.21
C PHE A 271 10.29 1.26 1.39
N LEU A 272 11.55 1.40 0.95
CA LEU A 272 12.60 0.39 1.16
C LEU A 272 13.13 0.36 2.62
N THR A 273 12.78 1.37 3.43
CA THR A 273 13.40 1.62 4.72
C THR A 273 12.54 1.20 5.90
N LEU A 274 11.23 1.29 5.79
CA LEU A 274 10.32 0.66 6.76
C LEU A 274 10.48 -0.86 6.81
N ALA A 275 10.84 -1.45 5.67
CA ALA A 275 11.17 -2.86 5.51
C ALA A 275 12.20 -3.39 6.53
N LEU A 276 13.35 -2.74 6.70
CA LEU A 276 14.43 -3.29 7.51
C LEU A 276 14.15 -3.28 9.02
N ALA A 277 13.27 -2.39 9.50
CA ALA A 277 12.84 -2.36 10.90
C ALA A 277 12.03 -3.62 11.28
N PHE A 278 11.26 -4.17 10.34
CA PHE A 278 10.46 -5.38 10.54
C PHE A 278 11.28 -6.67 10.45
N VAL A 279 12.32 -6.70 9.58
CA VAL A 279 13.21 -7.88 9.38
C VAL A 279 13.88 -8.31 10.68
N ALA A 280 14.21 -7.36 11.54
CA ALA A 280 14.98 -7.63 12.74
C ALA A 280 14.13 -8.25 13.89
N LYS A 281 12.82 -8.44 13.70
CA LYS A 281 12.01 -9.27 14.61
C LYS A 281 12.34 -10.77 14.52
N CYS A 282 13.12 -11.20 13.53
CA CYS A 282 13.28 -12.62 13.22
C CYS A 282 14.71 -13.16 13.35
N LEU A 283 15.64 -12.35 13.89
CA LEU A 283 16.98 -12.80 14.27
C LEU A 283 17.10 -13.16 15.76
N VAL A 284 16.02 -12.95 16.53
CA VAL A 284 15.96 -13.27 17.96
C VAL A 284 14.68 -14.06 18.24
N ASN A 285 14.63 -15.25 17.64
CA ASN A 285 13.94 -16.45 18.13
C ASN A 285 14.39 -17.66 17.32
#